data_AF-A0A2J4QFJ8-F1
#
_entry.id   AF-A0A2J4QFJ8-F1
#
_cell.length_a   1.000
_cell.length_b   1.000
_cell.length_c   1.000
_cell.angle_alpha   90.00
_cell.angle_beta   90.00
_cell.angle_gamma   90.00
#
_symmetry.space_group_name_H-M   'P 1'
#
loop_
_entity.id
_entity.type
_entity.pdbx_description
1 polymer ?
#
loop_
_entity_poly.entity_id
_entity_poly.type
_entity_poly.pdbx_seq_one_letter_code
_entity_poly.pdbx_strand_id
1 'polypeptide(L)' 'SGAGIRLLDVKERALDINQTQPPFIVKTGDSSLTFIAVLESTGRNVTAGNFSGLLRLKMEYL' A
#
# COMPACT_ATOMS: atom_id res chain seq x y z
N SER A 1 -3.86 -18.11 -7.31
CA SER A 1 -4.82 -17.04 -7.65
C SER A 1 -5.64 -16.70 -6.41
N GLY A 2 -6.31 -15.53 -6.39
CA GLY A 2 -7.09 -15.08 -5.23
C GLY A 2 -6.28 -14.35 -4.15
N ALA A 3 -5.02 -13.99 -4.44
CA ALA A 3 -4.18 -13.19 -3.56
C ALA A 3 -4.03 -11.76 -4.13
N GLY A 4 -4.00 -10.77 -3.25
CA GLY A 4 -3.79 -9.36 -3.56
C GLY A 4 -2.86 -8.71 -2.53
N ILE A 5 -2.57 -7.43 -2.70
CA ILE A 5 -1.81 -6.63 -1.75
C ILE A 5 -2.67 -5.49 -1.24
N ARG A 6 -2.77 -5.39 0.08
CA ARG A 6 -3.29 -4.21 0.77
C ARG A 6 -2.13 -3.35 1.25
N LEU A 7 -2.24 -2.05 1.06
CA LEU A 7 -1.29 -1.07 1.59
C LEU A 7 -1.88 -0.41 2.82
N LEU A 8 -1.05 -0.25 3.85
CA LEU A 8 -1.38 0.49 5.05
C LEU A 8 -0.34 1.58 5.29
N ASP A 9 -0.75 2.62 5.99
CA ASP A 9 0.18 3.58 6.57
C ASP A 9 0.85 3.01 7.85
N VAL A 10 1.78 3.79 8.43
CA VAL A 10 2.48 3.42 9.67
C VAL A 10 1.57 3.33 10.90
N LYS A 11 0.31 3.74 10.80
CA LYS A 11 -0.72 3.61 11.84
C LYS A 11 -1.68 2.45 11.52
N GLU A 12 -1.30 1.58 10.58
CA GLU A 12 -2.08 0.43 10.13
C GLU A 12 -3.42 0.80 9.47
N ARG A 13 -3.59 2.05 9.02
CA ARG A 13 -4.79 2.48 8.30
C ARG A 13 -4.66 2.12 6.83
N ALA A 14 -5.70 1.53 6.26
CA ALA A 14 -5.73 1.17 4.85
C ALA A 14 -5.59 2.39 3.93
N LEU A 15 -4.79 2.24 2.89
CA LEU A 15 -4.61 3.20 1.81
C LEU A 15 -5.28 2.66 0.56
N ASP A 16 -6.35 3.33 0.12
CA ASP A 16 -7.05 2.97 -1.10
C ASP A 16 -6.17 3.20 -2.34
N ILE A 17 -6.00 2.15 -3.15
CA ILE A 17 -5.21 2.22 -4.38
C ILE A 17 -5.97 3.04 -5.42
N ASN A 18 -5.23 3.79 -6.24
CA ASN A 18 -5.76 4.69 -7.28
C ASN A 18 -6.58 5.88 -6.76
N GLN A 19 -6.44 6.23 -5.49
CA GLN A 19 -7.01 7.45 -4.92
C GLN A 19 -5.92 8.36 -4.36
N THR A 20 -6.15 9.67 -4.44
CA THR A 20 -5.31 10.64 -3.75
C THR A 20 -5.51 10.48 -2.25
N GLN A 21 -4.43 10.17 -1.55
CA GLN A 21 -4.43 10.04 -0.10
C GLN A 21 -4.33 11.42 0.56
N PRO A 22 -4.82 11.60 1.80
CA PRO A 22 -4.56 12.80 2.57
C PRO A 22 -3.05 13.09 2.64
N PRO A 23 -2.63 14.37 2.66
CA PRO A 23 -1.23 14.71 2.74
C PRO A 23 -0.54 14.07 3.94
N PHE A 24 0.64 13.48 3.70
CA PHE A 24 1.50 12.97 4.76
C PHE A 24 2.39 14.11 5.27
N ILE A 25 2.39 14.34 6.58
CA ILE A 25 3.32 15.29 7.18
C ILE A 25 4.68 14.63 7.26
N VAL A 26 5.61 15.10 6.44
CA VAL A 26 7.04 14.75 6.52
C VAL A 26 7.71 15.80 7.41
N LYS A 27 8.35 15.37 8.50
CA LYS A 27 9.09 16.33 9.34
C LYS A 27 10.28 16.86 8.56
N THR A 28 10.64 18.12 8.80
CA THR A 28 11.81 18.74 8.20
C THR A 28 13.06 17.95 8.57
N GLY A 29 13.79 17.44 7.57
CA GLY A 29 14.95 16.57 7.75
C GLY A 29 14.65 15.08 7.50
N ASP A 30 13.39 14.66 7.53
CA ASP A 30 12.98 13.34 7.08
C ASP A 30 12.80 13.34 5.55
N SER A 31 13.24 12.27 4.89
CA SER A 31 13.13 12.08 3.43
C SER A 31 12.50 10.74 3.04
N SER A 32 12.00 9.99 4.02
CA SER A 32 11.44 8.66 3.84
C SER A 32 9.96 8.62 4.19
N LEU A 33 9.17 7.98 3.33
CA LEU A 33 7.80 7.56 3.63
C LEU A 33 7.81 6.04 3.79
N THR A 34 7.24 5.56 4.89
CA THR A 34 7.13 4.12 5.19
C THR A 34 5.70 3.66 5.02
N PHE A 35 5.52 2.55 4.32
CA PHE A 35 4.22 1.91 4.11
C PHE A 35 4.33 0.43 4.50
N ILE A 36 3.21 -0.15 4.89
CA ILE A 36 3.10 -1.57 5.20
C ILE A 36 2.37 -2.25 4.03
N ALA A 37 2.94 -3.34 3.51
CA ALA A 37 2.29 -4.17 2.51
C ALA A 37 1.86 -5.49 3.13
N VAL A 38 0.59 -5.84 2.99
CA VAL A 38 0.00 -7.07 3.54
C VAL A 38 -0.61 -7.90 2.42
N LEU A 39 -0.39 -9.21 2.47
CA LEU A 39 -1.06 -10.15 1.57
C LEU A 39 -2.53 -10.28 1.98
N GLU A 40 -3.45 -10.10 1.05
CA GLU A 40 -4.90 -10.23 1.29
C GLU A 40 -5.53 -11.27 0.36
N SER A 41 -6.65 -11.86 0.80
CA SER A 41 -7.50 -12.66 -0.08
C SER A 41 -8.42 -11.74 -0.89
N THR A 42 -8.49 -11.94 -2.20
CA THR A 42 -9.40 -11.22 -3.10
C THR A 42 -10.67 -12.02 -3.42
N GLY A 43 -10.85 -13.18 -2.78
CA GLY A 43 -11.99 -14.07 -3.05
C GLY A 43 -12.24 -15.07 -1.92
N ARG A 44 -13.15 -16.02 -2.15
CA ARG A 44 -13.47 -17.07 -1.17
C ARG A 44 -12.38 -18.12 -1.03
N ASN A 45 -11.60 -18.33 -2.10
CA ASN A 45 -10.57 -19.35 -2.17
C ASN A 45 -9.24 -18.70 -2.62
N VAL A 46 -8.14 -19.13 -2.01
CA VAL A 46 -6.77 -18.76 -2.39
C VAL A 46 -6.02 -20.01 -2.80
N THR A 47 -5.37 -19.98 -3.97
CA THR A 47 -4.51 -21.07 -4.42
C THR A 47 -3.06 -20.76 -4.10
N ALA A 48 -2.35 -21.74 -3.50
CA ALA A 48 -0.93 -21.65 -3.21
C ALA A 48 -0.08 -21.45 -4.48
N GLY A 49 1.05 -20.77 -4.34
CA GLY A 49 1.99 -20.50 -5.42
C GLY A 49 2.66 -19.14 -5.25
N ASN A 50 3.47 -18.76 -6.24
CA ASN A 50 4.13 -17.47 -6.27
C ASN A 50 3.12 -16.37 -6.60
N PHE A 51 3.21 -15.26 -5.87
CA PHE A 51 2.46 -14.04 -6.11
C PHE A 51 3.43 -12.90 -6.42
N SER A 52 3.11 -12.10 -7.43
CA SER A 52 3.85 -10.90 -7.80
C SER A 52 2.86 -9.78 -8.14
N GLY A 53 3.12 -8.58 -7.62
CA GLY A 53 2.34 -7.38 -7.93
C GLY A 53 3.26 -6.18 -8.16
N LEU A 54 2.79 -5.22 -8.96
CA LEU A 54 3.49 -3.96 -9.21
C LEU A 54 2.64 -2.81 -8.67
N LEU A 55 3.25 -1.99 -7.81
CA LEU A 55 2.67 -0.75 -7.32
C LEU A 55 3.41 0.43 -7.94
N ARG A 56 2.68 1.38 -8.51
CA ARG A 56 3.24 2.67 -8.96
C ARG A 56 2.83 3.77 -7.99
N LEU A 57 3.82 4.44 -7.42
CA LEU A 57 3.61 5.59 -6.54
C LEU A 57 3.69 6.88 -7.35
N LYS A 58 2.73 7.78 -7.13
CA LYS A 58 2.77 9.17 -7.62
C LYS A 58 2.72 10.09 -6.40
N MET A 59 3.72 10.96 -6.26
CA MET A 59 3.82 11.91 -5.15
C MET A 59 3.79 13.34 -5.69
N GLU A 60 3.06 14.20 -5.00
CA GLU A 60 2.99 15.64 -5.26
C GLU A 60 3.36 16.35 -3.96
N TYR A 61 4.24 17.35 -4.06
CA TYR A 61 4.67 18.18 -2.93
C TYR A 61 3.94 19.51 -2.98
N LEU A 62 3.45 19.97 -1.83
CA LEU A 62 2.75 21.25 -1.66
C LEU A 62 3.61 22.22 -0.86
#